data_AF-A0A7S2XFU5-F1
#
_entry.id   AF-A0A7S2XFU5-F1
#
_cell.length_a   1.000
_cell.length_b   1.000
_cell.length_c   1.000
_cell.angle_alpha   90.00
_cell.angle_beta   90.00
_cell.angle_gamma   90.00
#
_symmetry.space_group_name_H-M   'P 1'
#
loop_
_entity.id
_entity.type
_entity.pdbx_description
1 polymer ?
#
loop_
_entity_poly.entity_id
_entity_poly.type
_entity_poly.pdbx_seq_one_letter_code
_entity_poly.pdbx_strand_id
1 'polypeptide(L)'
;MTIVSGGSPTVNLLSQTRIRKTPGLMGQLGEKVLTALKISEESPVSLLGSPESQRVLRREFGEVKAKWMLDLSRGVDDAPVTPRGPPKSIISERSFPPTTSPDKLKRILRVLSDLLLSRLKEDSVLYRRYPQRLCVRYRIGYQTGLVSRTS
;
A
#
# COMPACT_ATOMS: atom_id res chain seq x y z
N MET A 1 -18.24 2.87 17.84
CA MET A 1 -18.33 3.59 16.55
C MET A 1 -17.87 5.01 16.81
N THR A 2 -16.83 5.49 16.13
CA THR A 2 -16.34 6.87 16.29
C THR A 2 -16.83 7.69 15.10
N ILE A 3 -17.51 8.81 15.36
CA ILE A 3 -18.03 9.72 14.32
C ILE A 3 -17.19 10.99 14.37
N VAL A 4 -16.67 11.42 13.22
CA VAL A 4 -16.00 12.71 13.06
C VAL A 4 -16.86 13.54 12.11
N SER A 5 -17.57 14.53 12.65
CA SER A 5 -18.38 15.45 11.87
C SER A 5 -17.51 16.53 11.23
N GLY A 6 -17.94 17.03 10.07
CA GLY A 6 -17.30 18.18 9.40
C GLY A 6 -17.20 19.43 10.29
N GLY A 7 -16.33 20.37 9.89
CA GLY A 7 -16.10 21.63 10.60
C GLY A 7 -14.98 21.55 11.64
N SER A 8 -15.18 22.15 12.81
CA SER A 8 -14.16 22.26 13.88
C SER A 8 -13.54 20.90 14.29
N PRO A 9 -14.31 19.81 14.45
CA PRO A 9 -13.74 18.51 14.82
C PRO A 9 -12.77 17.94 13.78
N THR A 10 -13.10 18.05 12.49
CA THR A 10 -12.21 17.63 11.39
C THR A 10 -10.93 18.46 11.35
N VAL A 11 -11.05 19.79 11.50
CA VAL A 11 -9.88 20.68 11.51
C VAL A 11 -8.94 20.34 12.68
N ASN A 12 -9.50 20.11 13.87
CA ASN A 12 -8.73 19.72 15.05
C ASN A 12 -8.00 18.38 14.80
N LEU A 13 -8.73 17.37 14.33
CA LEU A 13 -8.14 16.06 14.03
C LEU A 13 -7.00 16.15 13.02
N LEU A 14 -7.18 16.88 11.91
CA LEU A 14 -6.16 17.00 10.86
C LEU A 14 -4.94 17.81 11.32
N SER A 15 -5.14 18.79 12.21
CA SER A 15 -4.05 19.56 12.82
C SER A 15 -3.17 18.75 13.77
N GLN A 16 -3.66 17.60 14.23
CA GLN A 16 -2.93 16.66 15.10
C GLN A 16 -2.49 15.39 14.36
N THR A 17 -3.01 15.16 13.15
CA THR A 17 -2.71 13.97 12.35
C THR A 17 -1.44 14.18 11.54
N ARG A 18 -0.39 13.42 11.85
CA ARG A 18 0.88 13.46 11.11
C ARG A 18 0.71 13.05 9.66
N ILE A 19 1.49 13.65 8.76
CA ILE A 19 1.51 13.30 7.32
C ILE A 19 1.71 11.79 7.11
N ARG A 20 2.66 11.17 7.81
CA ARG A 20 2.93 9.71 7.70
C ARG A 20 1.87 8.80 8.31
N LYS A 21 0.86 9.33 8.98
CA LYS A 21 -0.31 8.57 9.44
C LYS A 21 -1.49 8.66 8.46
N THR A 22 -1.38 9.49 7.43
CA THR A 22 -2.43 9.68 6.43
C THR A 22 -2.33 8.60 5.34
N PRO A 23 -3.43 7.88 5.01
CA PRO A 23 -3.46 6.93 3.91
C PRO A 23 -2.92 7.51 2.60
N GLY A 24 -2.12 6.73 1.87
CA GLY A 24 -1.43 7.19 0.66
C GLY A 24 -0.12 7.96 0.91
N LEU A 25 0.10 8.50 2.12
CA LEU A 25 1.32 9.22 2.52
C LEU A 25 2.17 8.45 3.55
N MET A 26 1.81 7.21 3.89
CA MET A 26 2.53 6.40 4.90
C MET A 26 3.86 5.80 4.40
N GLY A 27 4.15 5.90 3.10
CA GLY A 27 5.33 5.29 2.47
C GLY A 27 6.26 6.29 1.81
N GLN A 28 6.98 5.85 0.77
CA GLN A 28 7.96 6.66 0.05
C GLN A 28 7.41 7.99 -0.50
N LEU A 29 6.11 8.06 -0.80
CA LEU A 29 5.50 9.33 -1.22
C LEU A 29 5.51 10.35 -0.08
N GLY A 30 5.17 9.94 1.15
CA GLY A 30 5.24 10.80 2.33
C GLY A 30 6.64 11.29 2.61
N GLU A 31 7.65 10.42 2.48
CA GLU A 31 9.08 10.80 2.59
C GLU A 31 9.44 11.94 1.66
N LYS A 32 9.06 11.80 0.39
CA LYS A 32 9.33 12.78 -0.64
C LYS A 32 8.61 14.10 -0.34
N VAL A 33 7.37 14.03 0.17
CA VAL A 33 6.59 15.22 0.55
C VAL A 33 7.26 15.97 1.69
N LEU A 34 7.65 15.27 2.76
CA LEU A 34 8.35 15.88 3.90
C LEU A 34 9.67 16.53 3.48
N THR A 35 10.44 15.83 2.63
CA THR A 35 11.71 16.33 2.10
C THR A 35 11.51 17.56 1.20
N ALA A 36 10.54 17.51 0.29
CA ALA A 36 10.25 18.62 -0.63
C ALA A 36 9.80 19.88 0.11
N LEU A 37 8.98 19.71 1.15
CA LEU A 37 8.49 20.81 1.97
C LEU A 37 9.49 21.24 3.07
N LYS A 38 10.55 20.47 3.30
CA LYS A 38 11.55 20.68 4.36
C LYS A 38 10.91 20.78 5.76
N ILE A 39 9.96 19.90 6.02
CA ILE A 39 9.20 19.84 7.29
C ILE A 39 9.48 18.53 8.04
N SER A 40 9.27 18.53 9.36
CA SER A 40 9.50 17.38 10.24
C SER A 40 8.51 16.24 9.99
N GLU A 41 8.87 15.00 10.32
CA GLU A 41 7.97 13.83 10.29
C GLU A 41 6.73 14.00 11.19
N GLU A 42 6.85 14.85 12.21
CA GLU A 42 5.79 15.18 13.17
C GLU A 42 4.79 16.21 12.63
N SER A 43 5.03 16.73 11.43
CA SER A 43 4.21 17.77 10.82
C SER A 43 2.80 17.27 10.50
N PRO A 44 1.75 18.06 10.84
CA PRO A 44 0.38 17.65 10.58
C PRO A 44 0.02 17.76 9.10
N VAL A 45 -0.94 16.94 8.69
CA VAL A 45 -1.44 16.88 7.30
C VAL A 45 -2.13 18.19 6.89
N SER A 46 -2.65 18.97 7.84
CA SER A 46 -3.22 20.30 7.57
C SER A 46 -2.23 21.26 6.91
N LEU A 47 -0.92 21.12 7.15
CA LEU A 47 0.10 21.99 6.54
C LEU A 47 0.19 21.84 5.02
N LEU A 48 -0.20 20.68 4.48
CA LEU A 48 -0.24 20.47 3.03
C LEU A 48 -1.20 21.43 2.33
N GLY A 49 -2.17 22.00 3.05
CA GLY A 49 -3.14 22.97 2.53
C GLY A 49 -2.64 24.41 2.45
N SER A 50 -1.46 24.72 2.99
CA SER A 50 -0.92 26.08 2.95
C SER A 50 -0.58 26.52 1.51
N PRO A 51 -0.69 27.81 1.17
CA PRO A 51 -0.32 28.32 -0.16
C PRO A 51 1.12 27.98 -0.56
N GLU A 52 2.05 28.06 0.39
CA GLU A 52 3.46 27.74 0.20
C GLU A 52 3.66 26.26 -0.10
N SER A 53 3.05 25.38 0.70
CA SER A 53 3.12 23.93 0.46
C SER A 53 2.51 23.58 -0.88
N GLN A 54 1.35 24.12 -1.22
CA GLN A 54 0.69 23.85 -2.49
C GLN A 54 1.53 24.26 -3.70
N ARG A 55 2.22 25.41 -3.65
CA ARG A 55 3.14 25.82 -4.72
C ARG A 55 4.27 24.82 -4.93
N VAL A 56 4.88 24.34 -3.84
CA VAL A 56 5.96 23.33 -3.91
C VAL A 56 5.40 21.98 -4.40
N LEU A 57 4.25 21.55 -3.88
CA LEU A 57 3.64 20.27 -4.23
C LEU A 57 3.27 20.19 -5.71
N ARG A 58 2.71 21.27 -6.28
CA ARG A 58 2.43 21.35 -7.73
C ARG A 58 3.70 21.19 -8.55
N ARG A 59 4.77 21.88 -8.16
CA ARG A 59 6.06 21.85 -8.86
C ARG A 59 6.70 20.46 -8.82
N GLU A 60 6.71 19.80 -7.67
CA GLU A 60 7.45 18.55 -7.45
C GLU A 60 6.64 17.29 -7.80
N PHE A 61 5.31 17.31 -7.63
CA PHE A 61 4.44 16.13 -7.78
C PHE A 61 3.38 16.26 -8.87
N GLY A 62 3.23 17.46 -9.47
CA GLY A 62 2.24 17.76 -10.48
C GLY A 62 0.86 18.12 -9.91
N GLU A 63 0.03 18.73 -10.75
CA GLU A 63 -1.23 19.36 -10.33
C GLU A 63 -2.23 18.39 -9.71
N VAL A 64 -2.37 17.20 -10.30
CA VAL A 64 -3.32 16.17 -9.83
C VAL A 64 -2.99 15.71 -8.42
N LYS A 65 -1.70 15.45 -8.13
CA LYS A 65 -1.27 15.00 -6.80
C LYS A 65 -1.30 16.12 -5.78
N ALA A 66 -0.91 17.33 -6.17
CA ALA A 66 -0.97 18.50 -5.29
C ALA A 66 -2.42 18.80 -4.86
N LYS A 67 -3.36 18.73 -5.81
CA LYS A 67 -4.80 18.85 -5.53
C LYS A 67 -5.28 17.75 -4.59
N TRP A 68 -4.94 16.48 -4.86
CA TRP A 68 -5.32 15.39 -3.94
C TRP A 68 -4.77 15.61 -2.51
N MET A 69 -3.53 16.08 -2.36
CA MET A 69 -2.95 16.41 -1.05
C MET A 69 -3.63 17.63 -0.39
N LEU A 70 -4.11 18.60 -1.19
CA LEU A 70 -4.93 19.71 -0.70
C LEU A 70 -6.26 19.20 -0.14
N ASP A 71 -6.94 18.33 -0.88
CA ASP A 71 -8.22 17.76 -0.48
C ASP A 71 -8.05 16.94 0.81
N LEU A 72 -6.97 16.13 0.91
CA LEU A 72 -6.59 15.42 2.14
C LEU A 72 -6.39 16.36 3.34
N SER A 73 -5.71 17.50 3.15
CA SER A 73 -5.47 18.49 4.22
C SER A 73 -6.75 19.11 4.79
N ARG A 74 -7.86 18.98 4.05
CA ARG A 74 -9.20 19.47 4.39
C ARG A 74 -10.15 18.35 4.80
N GLY A 75 -9.70 17.10 4.77
CA GLY A 75 -10.52 15.92 5.06
C GLY A 75 -11.53 15.61 3.96
N VAL A 76 -11.26 16.03 2.73
CA VAL A 76 -12.07 15.74 1.54
C VAL A 76 -11.46 14.55 0.81
N ASP A 77 -12.25 13.50 0.62
CA ASP A 77 -11.89 12.34 -0.19
C ASP A 77 -13.15 11.85 -0.93
N ASP A 78 -13.26 12.24 -2.19
CA ASP A 78 -14.37 11.86 -3.07
C ASP A 78 -14.13 10.52 -3.78
N ALA A 79 -13.11 9.75 -3.35
CA ALA A 79 -12.85 8.43 -3.93
C ALA A 79 -14.09 7.54 -3.76
N PRO A 80 -14.58 6.91 -4.83
CA PRO A 80 -15.76 6.08 -4.75
C PRO A 80 -15.49 4.87 -3.86
N VAL A 81 -16.48 4.54 -3.03
CA VAL A 81 -16.46 3.26 -2.32
C VAL A 81 -16.60 2.16 -3.35
N THR A 82 -15.51 1.44 -3.59
CA THR A 82 -15.55 0.26 -4.47
C THR A 82 -16.02 -0.95 -3.66
N PRO A 83 -17.12 -1.62 -4.05
CA PRO A 83 -17.52 -2.85 -3.40
C PRO A 83 -16.37 -3.85 -3.54
N ARG A 84 -15.88 -4.36 -2.41
CA ARG A 84 -14.83 -5.38 -2.45
C ARG A 84 -15.46 -6.67 -2.95
N GLY A 85 -15.13 -7.01 -4.18
CA GLY A 85 -15.36 -8.35 -4.71
C GLY A 85 -14.42 -9.37 -4.08
N PRO A 86 -14.41 -10.59 -4.61
CA PRO A 86 -13.47 -11.63 -4.21
C PRO A 86 -12.01 -11.14 -4.31
N PRO A 87 -11.08 -11.65 -3.49
CA PRO A 87 -9.66 -11.30 -3.61
C PRO A 87 -9.16 -11.42 -5.05
N LYS A 88 -8.38 -10.47 -5.55
CA LYS A 88 -7.90 -10.48 -6.95
C LYS A 88 -6.75 -11.47 -7.19
N SER A 89 -6.09 -11.91 -6.13
CA SER A 89 -5.01 -12.89 -6.16
C SER A 89 -4.98 -13.67 -4.85
N ILE A 90 -4.40 -14.87 -4.90
CA ILE A 90 -4.14 -15.73 -3.73
C ILE A 90 -2.65 -16.04 -3.74
N ILE A 91 -2.00 -15.85 -2.60
CA ILE A 91 -0.55 -16.05 -2.45
C ILE A 91 -0.26 -17.02 -1.31
N SER A 92 0.82 -17.79 -1.48
CA SER A 92 1.43 -18.59 -0.43
C SER A 92 2.93 -18.33 -0.51
N GLU A 93 3.49 -17.68 0.51
CA GLU A 93 4.88 -17.27 0.54
C GLU A 93 5.54 -17.64 1.87
N ARG A 94 6.86 -17.84 1.85
CA ARG A 94 7.66 -18.11 3.04
C ARG A 94 9.09 -17.62 2.85
N SER A 95 9.59 -16.89 3.84
CA SER A 95 11.01 -16.57 3.96
C SER A 95 11.76 -17.73 4.61
N PHE A 96 12.95 -18.02 4.10
CA PHE A 96 13.85 -19.06 4.64
C PHE A 96 15.32 -18.62 4.46
N PRO A 97 16.26 -19.13 5.28
CA PRO A 97 17.68 -18.84 5.10
C PRO A 97 18.15 -19.20 3.68
N PRO A 98 19.06 -18.42 3.07
CA PRO A 98 19.55 -18.71 1.73
C PRO A 98 20.02 -20.16 1.60
N THR A 99 19.55 -20.86 0.57
CA THR A 99 19.95 -22.23 0.32
C THR A 99 20.05 -22.51 -1.18
N THR A 100 21.04 -23.29 -1.55
CA THR A 100 21.24 -23.82 -2.91
C THR A 100 20.84 -25.30 -3.00
N SER A 101 20.39 -25.90 -1.90
CA SER A 101 20.02 -27.33 -1.85
C SER A 101 18.70 -27.58 -2.60
N PRO A 102 18.71 -28.34 -3.71
CA PRO A 102 17.50 -28.61 -4.48
C PRO A 102 16.43 -29.34 -3.67
N ASP A 103 16.83 -30.25 -2.77
CA ASP A 103 15.89 -31.01 -1.94
C ASP A 103 15.17 -30.13 -0.91
N LYS A 104 15.88 -29.20 -0.28
CA LYS A 104 15.27 -28.22 0.62
C LYS A 104 14.30 -27.33 -0.14
N LEU A 105 14.68 -26.84 -1.32
CA LEU A 105 13.82 -26.01 -2.17
C LEU A 105 12.56 -26.76 -2.61
N LYS A 106 12.69 -28.02 -3.06
CA LYS A 106 11.55 -28.87 -3.42
C LYS A 106 10.58 -29.06 -2.25
N ARG A 107 11.08 -29.31 -1.04
CA ARG A 107 10.24 -29.45 0.17
C ARG A 107 9.47 -28.17 0.47
N ILE A 108 10.14 -27.02 0.39
CA ILE A 108 9.51 -25.71 0.62
C ILE A 108 8.43 -25.44 -0.44
N LEU A 109 8.75 -25.63 -1.72
CA LEU A 109 7.82 -25.44 -2.83
C LEU A 109 6.61 -26.35 -2.72
N ARG A 110 6.79 -27.61 -2.30
CA ARG A 110 5.69 -28.54 -2.07
C ARG A 110 4.71 -28.03 -1.01
N VAL A 111 5.23 -27.63 0.16
CA VAL A 111 4.40 -27.05 1.24
C VAL A 111 3.67 -25.79 0.77
N LEU A 112 4.36 -24.88 0.07
CA LEU A 112 3.74 -23.68 -0.46
C LEU A 112 2.64 -23.98 -1.49
N SER A 113 2.85 -24.99 -2.34
CA SER A 113 1.88 -25.43 -3.34
C SER A 113 0.66 -26.07 -2.70
N ASP A 114 0.82 -26.92 -1.69
CA ASP A 114 -0.29 -27.56 -0.97
C ASP A 114 -1.15 -26.51 -0.25
N LEU A 115 -0.51 -25.52 0.37
CA LEU A 115 -1.16 -24.37 1.00
C LEU A 115 -1.89 -23.46 0.00
N LEU A 116 -1.32 -23.28 -1.19
CA LEU A 116 -1.94 -22.50 -2.26
C LEU A 116 -3.16 -23.23 -2.84
N LEU A 117 -3.02 -24.53 -3.14
CA LEU A 117 -4.09 -25.36 -3.68
C LEU A 117 -5.29 -25.45 -2.74
N SER A 118 -5.05 -25.56 -1.42
CA SER A 118 -6.13 -25.59 -0.43
C SER A 118 -6.96 -24.31 -0.48
N ARG A 119 -6.31 -23.14 -0.50
CA ARG A 119 -6.98 -21.84 -0.64
C ARG A 119 -7.68 -21.66 -1.99
N LEU A 120 -7.09 -22.17 -3.07
CA LEU A 120 -7.71 -22.13 -4.41
C LEU A 120 -8.98 -22.99 -4.48
N LYS A 121 -9.01 -24.14 -3.79
CA LYS A 121 -10.23 -24.97 -3.69
C LYS A 121 -11.34 -24.21 -2.97
N GLU A 122 -11.05 -23.62 -1.81
CA GLU A 122 -12.00 -22.78 -1.07
C GLU A 122 -12.53 -21.62 -1.93
N ASP A 123 -11.63 -20.90 -2.61
CA ASP A 123 -11.99 -19.80 -3.51
C ASP A 123 -12.88 -20.26 -4.67
N SER A 124 -12.60 -21.43 -5.26
CA SER A 124 -13.41 -21.99 -6.35
C SER A 124 -14.82 -22.39 -5.90
N VAL A 125 -14.97 -22.86 -4.66
CA VAL A 125 -16.27 -23.22 -4.09
C VAL A 125 -17.08 -21.96 -3.78
N LEU A 126 -16.43 -20.95 -3.18
CA LEU A 126 -17.08 -19.70 -2.77
C LEU A 126 -17.45 -18.80 -3.95
N TYR A 127 -16.56 -18.67 -4.94
CA TYR A 127 -16.67 -17.68 -6.01
C TYR A 127 -16.81 -18.28 -7.42
N ARG A 128 -16.90 -19.61 -7.52
CA ARG A 128 -17.14 -20.34 -8.79
C ARG A 128 -16.17 -19.94 -9.91
N ARG A 129 -14.90 -19.78 -9.56
CA ARG A 129 -13.84 -19.36 -10.47
C ARG A 129 -12.58 -20.20 -10.30
N TYR A 130 -11.70 -20.12 -11.30
CA TYR A 130 -10.39 -20.78 -11.30
C TYR A 130 -9.28 -19.79 -11.63
N PRO A 131 -8.08 -19.95 -11.06
CA PRO A 131 -6.94 -19.12 -11.41
C PRO A 131 -6.51 -19.41 -12.85
N GLN A 132 -6.15 -18.35 -13.60
CA GLN A 132 -5.68 -18.47 -14.97
C GLN A 132 -4.17 -18.23 -15.14
N ARG A 133 -3.48 -17.76 -14.09
CA ARG A 133 -2.05 -17.43 -14.12
C ARG A 133 -1.40 -17.80 -12.81
N LEU A 134 -0.19 -18.37 -12.89
CA LEU A 134 0.65 -18.63 -11.72
C LEU A 134 1.89 -17.71 -11.78
N CYS A 135 2.11 -16.95 -10.71
CA CYS A 135 3.29 -16.11 -10.57
C CYS A 135 4.22 -16.70 -9.51
N VAL A 136 5.46 -17.01 -9.89
CA VAL A 136 6.49 -17.49 -8.97
C VAL A 136 7.51 -16.36 -8.77
N ARG A 137 7.68 -15.96 -7.51
CA ARG A 137 8.64 -14.92 -7.11
C ARG A 137 9.60 -15.49 -6.09
N TYR A 138 10.88 -15.21 -6.27
CA TYR A 138 11.91 -15.60 -5.32
C TYR A 138 12.97 -14.50 -5.21
N ARG A 139 13.73 -14.55 -4.11
CA ARG A 139 14.84 -13.64 -3.84
C ARG A 139 16.10 -14.45 -3.62
N ILE A 140 17.21 -14.00 -4.20
CA ILE A 140 18.52 -14.62 -4.02
C ILE A 140 19.27 -13.86 -2.93
N GLY A 141 19.57 -14.54 -1.82
CA GLY A 141 20.26 -13.94 -0.66
C GLY A 141 19.46 -12.81 0.00
N TYR A 142 20.19 -11.89 0.65
CA TYR A 142 19.64 -10.65 1.21
C TYR A 142 19.65 -9.48 0.22
N GLN A 143 19.98 -9.72 -1.05
CA GLN A 143 20.05 -8.66 -2.04
C GLN A 143 18.65 -8.11 -2.34
N THR A 144 18.59 -6.78 -2.49
CA THR A 144 17.38 -6.02 -2.78
C THR A 144 17.01 -6.17 -4.26
N GLY A 145 16.61 -7.37 -4.68
CA GLY A 145 16.20 -7.65 -6.06
C GLY A 145 15.29 -8.88 -6.11
N LEU A 146 14.02 -8.68 -6.42
CA LEU A 146 13.05 -9.75 -6.62
C LEU A 146 13.17 -10.28 -8.05
N VAL A 147 13.39 -11.58 -8.22
CA VAL A 147 13.30 -12.25 -9.52
C VAL A 147 11.90 -12.86 -9.64
N SER A 148 11.19 -12.55 -10.72
CA SER A 148 9.83 -13.07 -10.97
C SER A 148 9.73 -13.75 -12.32
N ARG A 149 9.08 -14.92 -12.36
CA ARG A 149 8.62 -15.57 -13.60
C ARG A 149 7.11 -15.79 -13.53
N THR A 150 6.44 -15.58 -14.66
CA THR A 150 5.01 -15.84 -14.83
C THR A 150 4.85 -16.88 -15.93
N SER A 151 4.08 -17.91 -15.66
CA SER A 151 3.69 -18.94 -16.63
C SER A 151 2.18 -18.93 -16.81
#